data_AF-A0AAW5AKE6-F1
#
_entry.id   AF-A0AAW5AKE6-F1
#
_cell.length_a   1.000
_cell.length_b   1.000
_cell.length_c   1.000
_cell.angle_alpha   90.00
_cell.angle_beta   90.00
_cell.angle_gamma   90.00
#
_symmetry.space_group_name_H-M   'P 1'
#
loop_
_entity.id
_entity.type
_entity.pdbx_description
1 polymer ?
#
loop_
_entity_poly.entity_id
_entity_poly.type
_entity_poly.pdbx_seq_one_letter_code
_entity_poly.pdbx_strand_id
1 'polypeptide(L)'
;MNKSSIRFAAAAAFALWLAGCAATGSSQWQQIGVLNDNIKIAVDKTSIQKNGALVTFRERKIISNPAKERFVNMPTHKTAFSDWEIHCSNKTYRLTALILQDSHGQTVGNYKFTATAIRPMSVPADTVIAKEYELVCSKAV
;
A
#
# COMPACT_ATOMS: atom_id res chain seq x y z
N MET A 1 -13.93 14.52 73.70
CA MET A 1 -12.68 15.11 73.17
C MET A 1 -11.72 13.92 73.03
N ASN A 2 -11.17 13.51 71.89
CA ASN A 2 -10.79 14.21 70.66
C ASN A 2 -10.78 13.19 69.50
N LYS A 3 -11.10 13.66 68.29
CA LYS A 3 -11.13 12.92 67.02
C LYS A 3 -9.70 12.66 66.54
N SER A 4 -9.46 11.56 65.82
CA SER A 4 -8.97 11.61 64.43
C SER A 4 -8.68 10.20 63.90
N SER A 5 -9.54 9.71 63.02
CA SER A 5 -9.27 8.55 62.16
C SER A 5 -9.00 9.11 60.76
N ILE A 6 -7.76 9.04 60.30
CA ILE A 6 -7.41 9.35 58.90
C ILE A 6 -7.32 8.02 58.17
N ARG A 7 -8.41 7.66 57.50
CA ARG A 7 -8.42 6.60 56.48
C ARG A 7 -7.75 7.17 55.24
N PHE A 8 -6.58 6.65 54.88
CA PHE A 8 -5.96 6.97 53.60
C PHE A 8 -6.86 6.44 52.48
N ALA A 9 -7.42 7.37 51.72
CA ALA A 9 -8.28 7.11 50.58
C ALA A 9 -7.48 6.45 49.45
N ALA A 10 -8.07 5.41 48.86
CA ALA A 10 -7.60 4.72 47.68
C ALA A 10 -7.48 5.68 46.48
N ALA A 11 -6.30 5.73 45.87
CA ALA A 11 -6.12 6.26 44.53
C ALA A 11 -5.64 5.11 43.64
N ALA A 12 -6.59 4.32 43.13
CA ALA A 12 -6.34 3.35 42.07
C ALA A 12 -6.20 4.10 40.75
N ALA A 13 -4.97 4.45 40.37
CA ALA A 13 -4.66 4.94 39.04
C ALA A 13 -4.56 3.74 38.08
N PHE A 14 -5.69 3.36 37.48
CA PHE A 14 -5.70 2.48 36.32
C PHE A 14 -5.19 3.24 35.09
N ALA A 15 -3.87 3.30 34.94
CA ALA A 15 -3.24 3.62 33.66
C ALA A 15 -3.37 2.40 32.74
N LEU A 16 -4.53 2.28 32.06
CA LEU A 16 -4.69 1.38 30.93
C LEU A 16 -3.79 1.89 29.80
N TRP A 17 -2.56 1.40 29.78
CA TRP A 17 -1.73 1.42 28.59
C TRP A 17 -2.48 0.67 27.49
N LEU A 18 -3.08 1.41 26.56
CA LEU A 18 -3.46 0.90 25.26
C LEU A 18 -2.16 0.51 24.54
N ALA A 19 -1.67 -0.69 24.83
CA ALA A 19 -0.81 -1.41 23.92
C ALA A 19 -1.65 -1.71 22.69
N GLY A 20 -1.74 -0.74 21.77
CA GLY A 20 -2.23 -0.97 20.44
C GLY A 20 -1.30 -2.00 19.82
N CYS A 21 -1.72 -3.27 19.81
CA CYS A 21 -1.12 -4.28 18.96
C CYS A 21 -1.12 -3.71 17.54
N ALA A 22 0.03 -3.23 17.07
CA ALA A 22 0.25 -3.09 15.66
C ALA A 22 0.09 -4.50 15.10
N ALA A 23 -1.04 -4.77 14.44
CA ALA A 23 -1.23 -6.00 13.70
C ALA A 23 -0.12 -6.02 12.63
N THR A 24 0.99 -6.69 12.93
CA THR A 24 1.99 -7.11 11.95
C THR A 24 1.37 -8.24 11.13
N GLY A 25 0.33 -7.89 10.36
CA GLY A 25 -0.20 -8.75 9.32
C GLY A 25 0.92 -8.98 8.30
N SER A 26 1.19 -10.25 8.01
CA SER A 26 2.09 -10.59 6.90
C SER A 26 1.43 -10.17 5.59
N SER A 27 2.21 -9.56 4.69
CA SER A 27 1.72 -9.15 3.37
C SER A 27 1.13 -10.33 2.61
N GLN A 28 -0.08 -10.19 2.06
CA GLN A 28 -0.76 -11.23 1.28
C GLN A 28 -0.78 -10.85 -0.20
N TRP A 29 0.27 -11.23 -0.92
CA TRP A 29 0.42 -10.92 -2.33
C TRP A 29 -0.46 -11.79 -3.21
N GLN A 30 -1.39 -11.17 -3.94
CA GLN A 30 -2.19 -11.81 -4.99
C GLN A 30 -1.62 -11.43 -6.35
N GLN A 31 -1.16 -12.40 -7.14
CA GLN A 31 -0.70 -12.15 -8.51
C GLN A 31 -1.91 -11.78 -9.39
N ILE A 32 -1.80 -10.70 -10.15
CA ILE A 32 -2.88 -10.15 -10.98
C ILE A 32 -2.51 -10.11 -12.48
N GLY A 33 -1.23 -10.26 -12.82
CA GLY A 33 -0.81 -10.29 -14.21
C GLY A 33 0.65 -10.60 -14.42
N VAL A 34 0.97 -10.89 -15.68
CA VAL A 34 2.32 -10.99 -16.21
C VAL A 34 2.37 -10.13 -17.47
N LEU A 35 3.40 -9.28 -17.60
CA LEU A 35 3.65 -8.51 -18.82
C LEU A 35 4.87 -9.09 -19.55
N ASN A 36 4.72 -9.31 -20.85
CA ASN A 36 5.78 -9.74 -21.77
C ASN A 36 6.60 -10.94 -21.25
N ASP A 37 5.95 -11.84 -20.50
CA ASP A 37 6.55 -13.00 -19.80
C ASP A 37 7.74 -12.67 -18.87
N ASN A 38 7.96 -11.39 -18.55
CA ASN A 38 9.13 -10.92 -17.81
C ASN A 38 8.78 -10.20 -16.51
N ILE A 39 7.62 -9.54 -16.44
CA ILE A 39 7.22 -8.73 -15.29
C ILE A 39 6.02 -9.37 -14.62
N LYS A 40 6.19 -9.88 -13.40
CA LYS A 40 5.09 -10.36 -12.57
C LYS A 40 4.56 -9.22 -11.71
N ILE A 41 3.24 -9.09 -11.64
CA ILE A 41 2.56 -8.01 -10.93
C ILE A 41 1.62 -8.60 -9.90
N ALA A 42 1.68 -8.10 -8.66
CA ALA A 42 0.88 -8.57 -7.55
C ALA A 42 0.40 -7.42 -6.66
N VAL A 43 -0.81 -7.55 -6.11
CA VAL A 43 -1.38 -6.61 -5.13
C VAL A 43 -1.28 -7.22 -3.73
N ASP A 44 -0.86 -6.43 -2.74
CA ASP A 44 -0.92 -6.84 -1.34
C ASP A 44 -2.33 -6.62 -0.79
N LYS A 45 -3.09 -7.70 -0.62
CA LYS A 45 -4.47 -7.64 -0.13
C LYS A 45 -4.60 -7.02 1.25
N THR A 46 -3.58 -7.16 2.10
CA THR A 46 -3.59 -6.60 3.46
C THR A 46 -3.36 -5.09 3.49
N SER A 47 -2.85 -4.53 2.39
CA SER A 47 -2.63 -3.09 2.25
C SER A 47 -3.85 -2.34 1.70
N ILE A 48 -4.90 -3.04 1.29
CA ILE A 48 -6.10 -2.42 0.70
C ILE A 48 -6.86 -1.67 1.79
N GLN A 49 -6.94 -0.36 1.66
CA GLN A 49 -7.72 0.52 2.54
C GLN A 49 -8.81 1.20 1.72
N LYS A 50 -10.05 1.11 2.20
CA LYS A 50 -11.23 1.72 1.55
C LYS A 50 -11.74 2.89 2.38
N ASN A 51 -11.86 4.06 1.75
CA ASN A 51 -12.47 5.26 2.33
C ASN A 51 -13.53 5.80 1.35
N GLY A 52 -14.77 5.36 1.55
CA GLY A 52 -15.86 5.65 0.61
C GLY A 52 -15.56 5.08 -0.79
N ALA A 53 -15.56 5.95 -1.80
CA ALA A 53 -15.23 5.58 -3.17
C ALA A 53 -13.72 5.55 -3.45
N LEU A 54 -12.88 6.02 -2.53
CA LEU A 54 -11.43 6.03 -2.68
C LEU A 54 -10.83 4.76 -2.07
N VAL A 55 -9.95 4.11 -2.80
CA VAL A 55 -9.24 2.91 -2.36
C VAL A 55 -7.75 3.09 -2.56
N THR A 56 -6.95 2.82 -1.54
CA THR A 56 -5.49 2.80 -1.64
C THR A 56 -4.97 1.39 -1.40
N PHE A 57 -3.90 1.01 -2.11
CA PHE A 57 -3.29 -0.29 -1.98
C PHE A 57 -1.85 -0.27 -2.46
N ARG A 58 -1.10 -1.30 -2.07
CA ARG A 58 0.26 -1.55 -2.51
C ARG A 58 0.30 -2.62 -3.58
N GLU A 59 1.07 -2.34 -4.62
CA GLU A 59 1.38 -3.22 -5.73
C GLU A 59 2.88 -3.53 -5.74
N ARG A 60 3.26 -4.71 -6.22
CA ARG A 60 4.64 -5.13 -6.44
C ARG A 60 4.81 -5.64 -7.86
N LYS A 61 5.81 -5.08 -8.56
CA LYS A 61 6.34 -5.62 -9.81
C LYS A 61 7.66 -6.30 -9.57
N ILE A 62 7.85 -7.48 -10.14
CA ILE A 62 9.13 -8.21 -10.14
C ILE A 62 9.52 -8.45 -11.60
N ILE A 63 10.68 -7.93 -11.99
CA ILE A 63 11.29 -8.09 -13.30
C ILE A 63 12.23 -9.29 -13.24
N SER A 64 11.94 -10.34 -14.01
CA SER A 64 12.74 -11.56 -14.05
C SER A 64 14.08 -11.34 -14.74
N ASN A 65 14.10 -10.61 -15.85
CA ASN A 65 15.31 -10.25 -16.59
C ASN A 65 15.34 -8.75 -16.90
N PRO A 66 16.05 -7.93 -16.08
CA PRO A 66 16.17 -6.50 -16.30
C PRO A 66 16.79 -6.11 -17.65
N ALA A 67 17.60 -6.98 -18.27
CA ALA A 67 18.21 -6.68 -19.57
C ALA A 67 17.20 -6.67 -20.74
N LYS A 68 15.99 -7.20 -20.53
CA LYS A 68 14.89 -7.14 -21.51
C LYS A 68 14.01 -5.90 -21.36
N GLU A 69 14.25 -5.07 -20.33
CA GLU A 69 13.43 -3.92 -20.02
C GLU A 69 14.11 -2.60 -20.39
N ARG A 70 13.28 -1.61 -20.74
CA ARG A 70 13.74 -0.24 -20.97
C ARG A 70 13.37 0.64 -19.79
N PHE A 71 14.35 0.99 -18.97
CA PHE A 71 14.18 1.90 -17.84
C PHE A 71 14.32 3.36 -18.30
N VAL A 72 13.20 4.01 -18.62
CA VAL A 72 13.19 5.42 -19.03
C VAL A 72 13.10 6.31 -17.80
N ASN A 73 14.07 7.20 -17.61
CA ASN A 73 14.13 8.16 -16.48
C ASN A 73 14.06 7.51 -15.08
N MET A 74 14.43 6.23 -14.99
CA MET A 74 14.47 5.47 -13.74
C MET A 74 15.74 4.64 -13.70
N PRO A 75 16.31 4.38 -12.51
CA PRO A 75 17.40 3.43 -12.39
C PRO A 75 16.92 2.02 -12.75
N THR A 76 17.85 1.22 -13.28
CA THR A 76 17.66 -0.23 -13.42
C THR A 76 17.30 -0.83 -12.07
N HIS A 77 16.24 -1.62 -12.04
CA HIS A 77 15.74 -2.25 -10.81
C HIS A 77 15.17 -3.64 -11.10
N LYS A 78 15.07 -4.47 -10.06
CA LYS A 78 14.46 -5.79 -10.12
C LYS A 78 13.04 -5.78 -9.56
N THR A 79 12.82 -5.02 -8.50
CA THR A 79 11.52 -4.95 -7.82
C THR A 79 11.05 -3.51 -7.74
N ALA A 80 9.78 -3.28 -8.00
CA ALA A 80 9.13 -2.00 -7.77
C ALA A 80 7.94 -2.19 -6.82
N PHE A 81 7.89 -1.42 -5.74
CA PHE A 81 6.74 -1.33 -4.85
C PHE A 81 6.03 0.00 -5.11
N SER A 82 4.77 -0.06 -5.51
CA SER A 82 3.97 1.11 -5.87
C SER A 82 2.79 1.23 -4.92
N ASP A 83 2.56 2.42 -4.36
CA ASP A 83 1.33 2.70 -3.64
C ASP A 83 0.39 3.47 -4.57
N TRP A 84 -0.79 2.89 -4.81
CA TRP A 84 -1.80 3.39 -5.74
C TRP A 84 -3.02 3.92 -5.00
N GLU A 85 -3.69 4.85 -5.66
CA GLU A 85 -5.00 5.38 -5.29
C GLU A 85 -5.95 5.15 -6.47
N ILE A 86 -7.10 4.53 -6.22
CA ILE A 86 -8.17 4.30 -7.19
C ILE A 86 -9.47 4.91 -6.65
N HIS A 87 -10.15 5.70 -7.48
CA HIS A 87 -11.49 6.17 -7.19
C HIS A 87 -12.51 5.29 -7.91
N CYS A 88 -13.18 4.39 -7.19
CA CYS A 88 -14.06 3.36 -7.74
C CYS A 88 -15.27 3.93 -8.49
N SER A 89 -15.90 5.01 -8.01
CA SER A 89 -17.03 5.61 -8.72
C SER A 89 -16.63 6.35 -10.00
N ASN A 90 -15.51 7.06 -9.98
CA ASN A 90 -15.03 7.88 -11.09
C ASN A 90 -14.17 7.08 -12.08
N LYS A 91 -13.84 5.81 -11.76
CA LYS A 91 -12.93 4.96 -12.54
C LYS A 91 -11.61 5.67 -12.86
N THR A 92 -11.01 6.30 -11.85
CA THR A 92 -9.68 6.92 -11.99
C THR A 92 -8.65 6.25 -11.10
N TYR A 93 -7.39 6.34 -11.49
CA TYR A 93 -6.25 5.81 -10.76
C TYR A 93 -5.08 6.81 -10.76
N ARG A 94 -4.22 6.70 -9.76
CA ARG A 94 -3.04 7.57 -9.60
C ARG A 94 -1.96 6.88 -8.77
N LEU A 95 -0.70 7.02 -9.20
CA LEU A 95 0.46 6.60 -8.43
C LEU A 95 0.76 7.65 -7.34
N THR A 96 0.94 7.19 -6.10
CA THR A 96 1.18 8.08 -4.94
C THR A 96 2.59 7.92 -4.35
N ALA A 97 3.16 6.71 -4.44
CA ALA A 97 4.56 6.46 -4.07
C ALA A 97 5.15 5.31 -4.87
N LEU A 98 6.48 5.31 -5.01
CA LEU A 98 7.24 4.29 -5.71
C LEU A 98 8.58 4.05 -5.02
N ILE A 99 8.87 2.79 -4.68
CA ILE A 99 10.18 2.33 -4.21
C ILE A 99 10.74 1.34 -5.23
N LEU A 100 11.96 1.59 -5.69
CA LEU A 100 12.68 0.74 -6.62
C LEU A 100 13.81 0.04 -5.89
N GLN A 101 13.92 -1.28 -6.05
CA GLN A 101 14.96 -2.09 -5.45
C GLN A 101 15.76 -2.87 -6.50
N ASP A 102 17.07 -2.96 -6.30
CA ASP A 102 17.96 -3.78 -7.11
C ASP A 102 17.81 -5.29 -6.82
N SER A 103 18.69 -6.11 -7.39
CA SER A 103 18.69 -7.56 -7.20
C SER A 103 19.02 -8.01 -5.78
N HIS A 104 19.64 -7.15 -4.97
CA HIS A 104 20.01 -7.39 -3.58
C HIS A 104 18.95 -6.86 -2.60
N GLY A 105 17.86 -6.26 -3.11
CA GLY A 105 16.84 -5.63 -2.29
C GLY A 105 17.22 -4.23 -1.80
N GLN A 106 18.32 -3.66 -2.29
CA GLN A 106 18.72 -2.31 -1.92
C GLN A 106 17.87 -1.29 -2.66
N THR A 107 17.39 -0.28 -1.95
CA THR A 107 16.61 0.81 -2.53
C THR A 107 17.50 1.67 -3.43
N VAL A 108 17.19 1.69 -4.72
CA VAL A 108 17.86 2.52 -5.74
C VAL A 108 17.01 3.72 -6.18
N GLY A 109 15.75 3.76 -5.76
CA GLY A 109 14.86 4.91 -5.97
C GLY A 109 13.72 4.93 -4.95
N ASN A 110 13.34 6.12 -4.49
CA ASN A 110 12.25 6.32 -3.54
C ASN A 110 11.56 7.65 -3.86
N TYR A 111 10.31 7.58 -4.30
CA TYR A 111 9.57 8.71 -4.83
C TYR A 111 8.18 8.81 -4.18
N LYS A 112 7.73 10.04 -3.98
CA LYS A 112 6.37 10.37 -3.53
C LYS A 112 5.77 11.40 -4.47
N PHE A 113 4.49 11.25 -4.77
CA PHE A 113 3.81 12.05 -5.77
C PHE A 113 2.54 12.69 -5.22
N THR A 114 2.43 14.00 -5.41
CA THR A 114 1.20 14.75 -5.17
C THR A 114 0.24 14.61 -6.35
N ALA A 115 -1.02 14.98 -6.14
CA ALA A 115 -2.01 15.04 -7.22
C ALA A 115 -1.68 16.07 -8.31
N THR A 116 -0.79 17.03 -8.03
CA THR A 116 -0.29 17.99 -9.02
C THR A 116 0.82 17.40 -9.88
N ALA A 117 1.68 16.55 -9.30
CA ALA A 117 2.78 15.89 -10.01
C ALA A 117 2.30 14.74 -10.90
N ILE A 118 1.40 13.91 -10.38
CA ILE A 118 0.72 12.86 -11.13
C ILE A 118 -0.77 13.08 -10.94
N ARG A 119 -1.47 13.49 -12.00
CA ARG A 119 -2.93 13.69 -11.92
C ARG A 119 -3.65 12.35 -12.01
N PRO A 120 -4.85 12.20 -11.41
CA PRO A 120 -5.69 11.04 -11.65
C PRO A 120 -5.98 10.88 -13.14
N MET A 121 -5.89 9.64 -13.64
CA MET A 121 -6.18 9.28 -15.02
C MET A 121 -7.30 8.26 -15.06
N SER A 122 -8.07 8.21 -16.15
CA SER A 122 -9.10 7.18 -16.34
C SER A 122 -8.47 5.80 -16.44
N VAL A 123 -9.08 4.80 -15.80
CA VAL A 123 -8.64 3.39 -15.89
C VAL A 123 -8.82 2.88 -17.32
N PRO A 124 -7.74 2.54 -18.04
CA PRO A 124 -7.84 2.04 -19.40
C PRO A 124 -8.28 0.56 -19.40
N ALA A 125 -9.18 0.21 -20.31
CA ALA A 125 -9.63 -1.16 -20.53
C ALA A 125 -8.47 -2.08 -20.96
N ASP A 126 -8.60 -3.38 -20.70
CA ASP A 126 -7.65 -4.42 -21.10
C ASP A 126 -6.20 -4.23 -20.60
N THR A 127 -6.02 -3.50 -19.50
CA THR A 127 -4.72 -3.28 -18.86
C THR A 127 -4.61 -3.95 -17.49
N VAL A 128 -3.39 -4.03 -16.95
CA VAL A 128 -3.17 -4.49 -15.57
C VAL A 128 -3.87 -3.60 -14.56
N ILE A 129 -3.91 -2.28 -14.81
CA ILE A 129 -4.63 -1.32 -13.96
C ILE A 129 -6.14 -1.63 -13.93
N ALA A 130 -6.71 -2.12 -15.04
CA ALA A 130 -8.11 -2.57 -15.05
C ALA A 130 -8.35 -3.75 -14.09
N LYS A 131 -7.41 -4.71 -14.07
CA LYS A 131 -7.47 -5.86 -13.15
C LYS A 131 -7.28 -5.44 -11.69
N GLU A 132 -6.40 -4.47 -11.43
CA GLU A 132 -6.27 -3.86 -10.11
C GLU A 132 -7.56 -3.20 -9.68
N TYR A 133 -8.15 -2.39 -10.56
CA TYR A 133 -9.45 -1.76 -10.33
C TYR A 133 -10.53 -2.80 -9.98
N GLU A 134 -10.66 -3.87 -10.77
CA GLU A 134 -11.63 -4.95 -10.51
C GLU A 134 -11.38 -5.61 -9.15
N LEU A 135 -10.13 -5.88 -8.82
CA LEU A 135 -9.75 -6.48 -7.54
C LEU A 135 -10.10 -5.59 -6.34
N VAL A 136 -9.79 -4.29 -6.41
CA VAL A 136 -9.89 -3.42 -5.23
C VAL A 136 -11.25 -2.73 -5.10
N CYS A 137 -11.94 -2.51 -6.21
CA CYS A 137 -13.27 -1.90 -6.25
C CYS A 137 -14.42 -2.89 -6.19
N SER A 138 -14.17 -4.20 -6.36
CA SER A 138 -15.19 -5.21 -6.08
C SER A 138 -15.63 -5.11 -4.62
N LYS A 139 -16.94 -5.28 -4.41
CA LYS A 139 -17.49 -5.45 -3.06
C LYS A 139 -16.94 -6.77 -2.53
N ALA A 140 -16.43 -6.78 -1.29
CA ALA A 140 -16.16 -8.05 -0.63
C ALA A 140 -17.47 -8.85 -0.63
N VAL A 141 -17.42 -10.09 -1.13
CA VAL A 141 -18.53 -11.04 -1.07
C VAL A 141 -18.78 -11.42 0.39
#